data_AF-A0A9X3SEF4-F1
#
_entry.id   AF-A0A9X3SEF4-F1
#
_cell.length_a   1.000
_cell.length_b   1.000
_cell.length_c   1.000
_cell.angle_alpha   90.00
_cell.angle_beta   90.00
_cell.angle_gamma   90.00
#
_symmetry.space_group_name_H-M   'P 1'
#
loop_
_entity.id
_entity.type
_entity.pdbx_description
1 polymer ?
#
loop_
_entity_poly.entity_id
_entity_poly.type
_entity_poly.pdbx_seq_one_letter_code
_entity_poly.pdbx_strand_id
1 'polypeptide(L)' 'MPRVLYMQDRRTRETWPFLTLHDDGSLTTDDAQMVKAVPRLRAKLGYSDERVFEYWKTKGNAYVRYFEA' A
#
# COMPACT_ATOMS: atom_id res chain seq x y z
N MET A 1 2.06 -5.03 -15.13
CA MET A 1 2.79 -5.65 -14.03
C MET A 1 2.28 -5.05 -12.73
N PRO A 2 1.93 -5.87 -11.72
CA PRO A 2 1.41 -5.38 -10.46
C PRO A 2 2.42 -4.46 -9.78
N ARG A 3 1.95 -3.33 -9.25
CA ARG A 3 2.78 -2.38 -8.51
C ARG A 3 2.73 -2.72 -7.03
N VAL A 4 3.89 -2.93 -6.41
CA VAL A 4 3.98 -3.30 -5.00
C VAL A 4 4.65 -2.19 -4.20
N LEU A 5 3.99 -1.75 -3.12
CA LEU A 5 4.61 -0.97 -2.05
C LEU A 5 5.19 -1.92 -1.02
N TYR A 6 6.45 -1.69 -0.65
CA TYR A 6 7.12 -2.44 0.41
C TYR A 6 7.34 -1.58 1.64
N MET A 7 7.04 -2.13 2.81
CA MET A 7 7.50 -1.58 4.08
C MET A 7 8.90 -2.10 4.38
N GLN A 8 9.69 -1.26 5.04
CA GLN A 8 11.00 -1.65 5.56
C GLN A 8 11.09 -1.27 7.04
N ASP A 9 11.40 -2.26 7.88
CA ASP A 9 11.80 -2.00 9.26
C ASP A 9 13.14 -1.27 9.26
N ARG A 10 13.19 -0.07 9.83
CA ARG A 10 14.43 0.74 9.84
C ARG A 10 15.55 0.15 10.71
N ARG A 11 15.20 -0.63 11.73
CA ARG A 11 16.14 -1.22 12.69
C ARG A 11 16.74 -2.50 12.14
N THR A 12 15.93 -3.39 11.56
CA THR A 12 16.37 -4.70 11.05
C THR A 12 16.66 -4.68 9.55
N ARG A 13 16.20 -3.64 8.83
CA ARG A 13 16.18 -3.54 7.36
C ARG A 13 15.36 -4.62 6.65
N GLU A 14 14.59 -5.39 7.42
CA GLU A 14 13.67 -6.37 6.87
C GLU A 14 12.62 -5.66 6.02
N THR A 15 12.33 -6.22 4.84
CA THR A 15 11.44 -5.62 3.85
C THR A 15 10.34 -6.62 3.54
N TRP A 16 9.08 -6.18 3.55
CA TRP A 16 7.93 -7.03 3.25
C TRP A 16 6.89 -6.28 2.41
N PRO A 17 6.09 -7.00 1.59
CA PRO A 17 5.00 -6.40 0.82
C PRO A 17 3.98 -5.74 1.75
N PHE A 18 3.58 -4.52 1.41
CA PHE A 18 2.62 -3.73 2.18
C PHE A 18 1.31 -3.57 1.41
N LEU A 19 1.35 -3.10 0.17
CA LEU A 19 0.18 -2.96 -0.70
C LEU A 19 0.54 -3.40 -2.11
N THR A 20 -0.29 -4.23 -2.73
CA THR A 20 -0.13 -4.65 -4.11
C THR A 20 -1.32 -4.16 -4.93
N LEU A 21 -1.03 -3.35 -5.94
CA LEU A 21 -2.00 -2.89 -6.92
C LEU A 21 -1.83 -3.71 -8.21
N HIS A 22 -2.83 -4.51 -8.53
CA HIS A 22 -2.84 -5.38 -9.70
C HIS A 22 -3.16 -4.60 -10.98
N ASP A 23 -2.89 -5.23 -12.12
CA ASP A 23 -3.11 -4.63 -13.44
C ASP A 23 -4.59 -4.39 -13.76
N ASP A 24 -5.48 -5.13 -13.10
CA ASP A 24 -6.94 -4.95 -13.18
C ASP A 24 -7.47 -3.82 -12.28
N GLY A 25 -6.59 -3.11 -11.58
CA GLY A 25 -6.93 -2.02 -10.67
C GLY A 25 -7.27 -2.48 -9.25
N SER A 26 -7.30 -3.78 -8.96
CA SER A 26 -7.59 -4.29 -7.62
C SER A 26 -6.42 -4.08 -6.66
N LEU A 27 -6.73 -3.75 -5.39
CA LEU A 27 -5.74 -3.59 -4.33
C LEU A 27 -5.82 -4.73 -3.30
N THR A 28 -4.68 -5.39 -3.05
CA THR A 28 -4.54 -6.44 -2.03
C THR A 28 -3.48 -6.08 -0.99
N THR A 29 -3.61 -6.65 0.21
CA THR A 29 -2.71 -6.41 1.35
C THR A 29 -2.77 -7.58 2.32
N ASP A 30 -1.61 -8.00 2.82
CA ASP A 30 -1.51 -8.94 3.93
C ASP A 30 -1.35 -8.22 5.29
N ASP A 31 -1.14 -6.89 5.27
CA ASP A 31 -1.07 -6.08 6.48
C ASP A 31 -2.45 -5.92 7.15
N ALA A 32 -2.56 -6.38 8.41
CA ALA A 32 -3.80 -6.38 9.18
C ALA A 32 -4.37 -4.98 9.45
N GLN A 33 -3.54 -3.93 9.49
CA GLN A 33 -4.02 -2.56 9.63
C GLN A 33 -4.66 -2.08 8.33
N MET A 34 -4.06 -2.43 7.19
CA MET A 34 -4.58 -2.06 5.86
C MET A 34 -5.87 -2.77 5.50
N VAL A 35 -6.05 -4.04 5.91
CA VAL A 35 -7.33 -4.77 5.74
C VAL A 35 -8.52 -3.97 6.31
N LYS A 36 -8.30 -3.21 7.40
CA LYS A 36 -9.34 -2.35 8.00
C LYS A 36 -9.34 -0.92 7.46
N ALA A 37 -8.17 -0.38 7.10
CA ALA A 37 -8.04 1.00 6.65
C ALA A 37 -8.54 1.22 5.22
N VAL A 38 -8.28 0.28 4.30
CA VAL A 38 -8.66 0.41 2.88
C VAL A 38 -10.18 0.57 2.72
N PRO A 39 -11.05 -0.28 3.31
CA PRO A 39 -12.50 -0.08 3.21
C PRO A 39 -12.98 1.25 3.78
N ARG A 40 -12.34 1.74 4.86
CA ARG A 40 -12.68 3.04 5.46
C ARG A 40 -12.33 4.21 4.54
N LEU A 41 -11.19 4.15 3.84
CA LEU A 41 -10.81 5.17 2.86
C LEU A 41 -11.76 5.19 1.67
N ARG A 42 -12.15 4.01 1.16
CA ARG A 42 -13.18 3.88 0.13
C ARG A 42 -14.50 4.50 0.59
N ALA A 43 -14.99 4.13 1.77
CA ALA A 43 -16.28 4.60 2.28
C ALA A 43 -16.31 6.08 2.65
N LYS A 44 -15.23 6.61 3.25
CA LYS A 44 -15.21 7.99 3.77
C LYS A 44 -14.80 9.02 2.71
N LEU A 45 -13.90 8.65 1.81
CA LEU A 45 -13.29 9.59 0.85
C LEU A 45 -13.62 9.27 -0.60
N GLY A 46 -14.32 8.16 -0.88
CA GLY A 46 -14.63 7.73 -2.24
C GLY A 46 -13.39 7.38 -3.06
N TYR A 47 -12.29 6.99 -2.40
CA TYR A 47 -11.04 6.69 -3.09
C TYR A 47 -11.14 5.38 -3.86
N SER A 48 -10.66 5.40 -5.12
CA SER A 48 -10.37 4.18 -5.87
C SER A 48 -9.15 3.47 -5.29
N ASP A 49 -8.94 2.23 -5.72
CA ASP A 49 -7.83 1.40 -5.28
C ASP A 49 -6.47 1.98 -5.67
N GLU A 50 -6.37 2.56 -6.87
CA GLU A 50 -5.18 3.31 -7.29
C GLU A 50 -4.98 4.55 -6.42
N ARG A 51 -6.06 5.26 -6.06
CA ARG A 51 -5.96 6.46 -5.23
C ARG A 51 -5.52 6.12 -3.81
N VAL A 52 -5.97 4.99 -3.27
CA VAL A 52 -5.49 4.45 -1.98
C VAL A 52 -4.02 4.09 -2.06
N PHE A 53 -3.57 3.42 -3.12
CA PHE A 53 -2.17 3.10 -3.35
C PHE A 53 -1.29 4.35 -3.39
N GLU A 54 -1.65 5.35 -4.19
CA GLU A 54 -0.90 6.61 -4.30
C GLU A 54 -0.91 7.44 -3.01
N TYR A 55 -2.03 7.41 -2.26
CA TYR A 55 -2.13 8.04 -0.94
C TYR A 55 -1.11 7.44 0.04
N TRP A 56 -1.02 6.12 0.10
CA TRP A 56 -0.08 5.42 0.99
C TRP A 56 1.36 5.49 0.51
N LYS A 57 1.62 5.55 -0.79
CA LYS A 57 2.93 5.90 -1.35
C LYS A 57 3.40 7.27 -0.85
N THR A 58 2.52 8.27 -0.87
CA THR A 58 2.86 9.64 -0.46
C THR A 58 3.02 9.78 1.05
N LYS A 59 2.11 9.18 1.83
CA LYS A 59 2.17 9.16 3.30
C LYS A 59 3.27 8.24 3.85
N GLY A 60 3.56 7.17 3.14
CA GLY A 60 4.51 6.12 3.49
C GLY A 60 5.96 6.54 3.40
N ASN A 61 6.29 7.76 2.96
CA ASN A 61 7.67 8.24 2.84
C ASN A 61 8.46 8.22 4.19
N ALA A 62 7.79 7.97 5.32
CA ALA A 62 8.43 7.64 6.60
C ALA A 62 8.84 6.15 6.76
N TYR A 63 8.15 5.17 6.15
CA TYR A 63 8.26 3.72 6.42
C TYR A 63 8.26 2.78 5.18
N VAL A 64 7.97 3.29 3.99
CA VAL A 64 7.79 2.52 2.74
C VAL A 64 8.89 2.94 1.77
N ARG A 65 9.82 2.04 1.48
CA ARG A 65 11.04 2.32 0.69
C ARG A 65 11.40 1.15 -0.23
N TYR A 66 10.54 0.79 -1.17
CA TYR A 66 10.97 0.14 -2.41
C TYR A 66 9.81 0.11 -3.41
N PHE A 67 10.14 0.32 -4.69
CA PHE A 67 9.22 0.18 -5.83
C PHE A 67 9.92 -0.70 -6.86
N GLU A 68 9.33 -1.84 -7.18
CA GLU A 68 9.64 -2.56 -8.42
C GLU A 68 8.54 -2.23 -9.44
N ALA A 69 8.98 -1.83 -10.64
CA ALA A 69 8.15 -1.46 -11.77
C ALA A 69 8.39 -2.46 -12.91
#